data_AF-A0A7S0U0F9-F1
#
_entry.id   AF-A0A7S0U0F9-F1
#
_cell.length_a   1.000
_cell.length_b   1.000
_cell.length_c   1.000
_cell.angle_alpha   90.00
_cell.angle_beta   90.00
_cell.angle_gamma   90.00
#
_symmetry.space_group_name_H-M   'P 1'
#
loop_
_entity.id
_entity.type
_entity.pdbx_description
1 polymer ?
#
loop_
_entity_poly.entity_id
_entity_poly.type
_entity_poly.pdbx_seq_one_letter_code
_entity_poly.pdbx_strand_id
1 'polypeptide(L)'
;GGGLEHTEVAESNEAAKIFSGDLKPYQKVGFNWLVSLYDQGLNGILADEMGLGKTVQTIALLSFLAEQRGHWGPFLVIAPTSTMHNWVSEMAKFCPEMKVIPYFGANPNERKLLRRMWSNPTALGSPGAPFHVLVTNYKLIVSDEKHFARVKWQYMVLDEAQAIKSSQSQRWKTLLAFPTRNRLLLTGTPIQNSMAELWALLHFIMPELFDSFTDFTDWFSKDIESSAEGKGGGMDQQQLKRLQMILQPFMLRRTKQDVLDELVRKVEEEIRTPLSKRQRYYYDMLKKRVISASELLDRRMLGKDDKRLHSLMNLVMQFRKVCNHPEIFERRDFISPLHFRDPSLPPLPVPATEATPVVTQSTSPITLNIPSLVAQSLLFQPQSDAEHLCTVTLSPFSPSYLNESMLGGGMSCLRLSWLSPSECFYLASAPLIIQWLAQQILTLRHSALH
;
A
#
# COMPACT_ATOMS: atom_id res chain seq x y z
N GLY A 1 25.73 8.58 50.93
CA GLY A 1 25.35 9.80 51.66
C GLY A 1 25.35 10.93 50.67
N GLY A 2 24.22 11.63 50.54
CA GLY A 2 23.95 12.58 49.47
C GLY A 2 22.82 12.11 48.56
N GLY A 3 21.66 11.81 49.13
CA GLY A 3 20.43 11.58 48.37
C GLY A 3 19.90 12.90 47.83
N LEU A 4 19.64 12.97 46.54
CA LEU A 4 18.77 14.00 45.99
C LEU A 4 17.35 13.61 46.38
N GLU A 5 16.88 14.20 47.47
CA GLU A 5 15.48 14.23 47.84
C GLU A 5 14.68 14.78 46.65
N HIS A 6 13.60 14.06 46.33
CA HIS A 6 12.52 14.56 45.49
C HIS A 6 12.09 15.93 46.01
N THR A 7 12.47 16.98 45.29
CA THR A 7 11.93 18.32 45.50
C THR A 7 10.52 18.33 44.93
N GLU A 8 9.55 17.99 45.77
CA GLU A 8 8.21 18.55 45.70
C GLU A 8 8.35 20.08 45.78
N VAL A 9 8.11 20.77 44.65
CA VAL A 9 7.19 21.90 44.43
C VAL A 9 7.40 22.30 42.97
N ALA A 10 6.76 21.59 42.03
CA ALA A 10 6.50 22.17 40.72
C ALA A 10 5.17 22.91 40.83
N GLU A 11 5.20 24.25 40.86
CA GLU A 11 4.02 25.06 40.61
C GLU A 11 3.27 24.45 39.42
N SER A 12 1.98 24.15 39.60
CA SER A 12 1.17 23.58 38.52
C SER A 12 1.00 24.64 37.44
N ASN A 13 1.90 24.64 36.46
CA ASN A 13 1.81 25.53 35.32
C ASN A 13 0.48 25.25 34.60
N GLU A 14 -0.36 26.28 34.53
CA GLU A 14 -1.59 26.20 33.76
C GLU A 14 -1.27 26.35 32.27
N ALA A 15 -2.10 25.71 31.43
CA ALA A 15 -2.00 25.88 29.98
C ALA A 15 -2.23 27.36 29.62
N ALA A 16 -1.60 27.79 28.53
CA ALA A 16 -1.73 29.15 28.00
C ALA A 16 -3.20 29.50 27.71
N LYS A 17 -3.62 30.75 27.91
CA LYS A 17 -4.99 31.19 27.56
C LYS A 17 -5.23 31.14 26.06
N ILE A 18 -4.17 31.27 25.26
CA ILE A 18 -4.26 31.12 23.80
C ILE A 18 -4.52 29.66 23.35
N PHE A 19 -4.38 28.69 24.27
CA PHE A 19 -4.70 27.29 24.03
C PHE A 19 -6.21 27.03 24.22
N SER A 20 -6.89 26.68 23.14
CA SER A 20 -8.32 26.39 23.10
C SER A 20 -8.59 24.90 23.37
N GLY A 21 -8.59 24.50 24.65
CA GLY A 21 -9.01 23.17 25.08
C GLY A 21 -8.50 22.78 26.47
N ASP A 22 -9.01 21.66 26.99
CA ASP A 22 -8.58 21.12 28.28
C ASP A 22 -7.70 19.88 28.13
N LEU A 23 -6.55 19.89 28.79
CA LEU A 23 -5.66 18.73 28.88
C LEU A 23 -6.18 17.73 29.93
N LYS A 24 -6.18 16.44 29.58
CA LYS A 24 -6.43 15.36 30.56
C LYS A 24 -5.37 15.36 31.67
N PRO A 25 -5.64 14.81 32.88
CA PRO A 25 -4.70 14.88 34.01
C PRO A 25 -3.28 14.39 33.68
N TYR A 26 -3.16 13.27 32.98
CA TYR A 26 -1.86 12.79 32.53
C TYR A 26 -1.20 13.70 31.48
N GLN A 27 -1.98 14.33 30.61
CA GLN A 27 -1.45 15.27 29.63
C GLN A 27 -0.89 16.52 30.31
N LYS A 28 -1.51 16.98 31.42
CA LYS A 28 -0.97 18.05 32.27
C LYS A 28 0.38 17.66 32.89
N VAL A 29 0.53 16.42 33.38
CA VAL A 29 1.82 15.92 33.88
C VAL A 29 2.88 15.93 32.77
N GLY A 30 2.53 15.47 31.56
CA GLY A 30 3.45 15.47 30.41
C GLY A 30 3.82 16.88 29.96
N PHE A 31 2.86 17.79 29.96
CA PHE A 31 3.07 19.21 29.67
C PHE A 31 4.01 19.87 30.70
N ASN A 32 3.77 19.68 32.00
CA ASN A 32 4.63 20.23 33.05
C ASN A 32 6.06 19.68 32.97
N TRP A 33 6.20 18.39 32.65
CA TRP A 33 7.51 17.79 32.40
C TRP A 33 8.23 18.46 31.21
N LEU A 34 7.52 18.71 30.10
CA LEU A 34 8.08 19.41 28.95
C LEU A 34 8.49 20.86 29.27
N VAL A 35 7.69 21.57 30.08
CA VAL A 35 8.01 22.94 30.53
C VAL A 35 9.27 22.93 31.40
N SER A 36 9.37 22.00 32.36
CA SER A 36 10.56 21.86 33.21
C SER A 36 11.82 21.59 32.40
N LEU A 37 11.75 20.77 31.35
CA LEU A 37 12.88 20.53 30.45
C LEU A 37 13.29 21.81 29.71
N TYR A 38 12.31 22.56 29.21
CA TYR A 38 12.58 23.82 28.52
C TYR A 38 13.28 24.84 29.41
N ASP A 39 12.81 25.01 30.64
CA ASP A 39 13.37 25.97 31.60
C ASP A 39 14.81 25.62 32.00
N GLN A 40 15.13 24.33 32.05
CA GLN A 40 16.49 23.84 32.30
C GLN A 40 17.39 23.87 31.05
N GLY A 41 16.85 24.27 29.89
CA GLY A 41 17.58 24.25 28.61
C GLY A 41 17.85 22.84 28.07
N LEU A 42 17.12 21.84 28.57
CA LEU A 42 17.25 20.44 28.16
C LEU A 42 16.29 20.12 27.02
N ASN A 43 16.63 19.04 26.32
CA ASN A 43 15.84 18.49 25.22
C ASN A 43 15.17 17.18 25.69
N GLY A 44 14.04 16.81 25.09
CA GLY A 44 13.19 15.71 25.59
C GLY A 44 12.73 14.72 24.53
N ILE A 45 12.44 13.49 24.98
CA ILE A 45 11.78 12.43 24.22
C ILE A 45 10.41 12.15 24.86
N LEU A 46 9.34 12.50 24.15
CA LEU A 46 7.99 12.08 24.53
C LEU A 46 7.65 10.77 23.80
N ALA A 47 7.79 9.67 24.54
CA ALA A 47 7.61 8.29 24.07
C ALA A 47 6.27 7.66 24.49
N ASP A 48 5.26 8.49 24.74
CA ASP A 48 3.89 8.03 25.02
C ASP A 48 3.33 7.18 23.89
N GLU A 49 2.56 6.15 24.24
CA GLU A 49 1.87 5.30 23.25
C GLU A 49 1.02 6.13 22.27
N MET A 50 0.92 5.64 21.02
CA MET A 50 0.06 6.24 20.00
C MET A 50 -1.39 6.36 20.49
N GLY A 51 -1.95 7.57 20.37
CA GLY A 51 -3.32 7.88 20.83
C GLY A 51 -3.41 8.60 22.17
N LEU A 52 -2.32 8.77 22.93
CA LEU A 52 -2.33 9.52 24.20
C LEU A 52 -2.32 11.06 24.04
N GLY A 53 -2.28 11.58 22.81
CA GLY A 53 -2.36 13.01 22.53
C GLY A 53 -1.03 13.77 22.61
N LYS A 54 0.06 13.15 22.15
CA LYS A 54 1.39 13.80 22.05
C LYS A 54 1.35 15.14 21.32
N THR A 55 0.65 15.18 20.18
CA THR A 55 0.45 16.41 19.39
C THR A 55 -0.17 17.51 20.22
N VAL A 56 -1.26 17.24 20.93
CA VAL A 56 -1.96 18.25 21.76
C VAL A 56 -1.07 18.75 22.90
N GLN A 57 -0.32 17.86 23.56
CA GLN A 57 0.66 18.26 24.59
C GLN A 57 1.76 19.16 24.01
N THR A 58 2.23 18.88 22.79
CA THR A 58 3.22 19.72 22.10
C THR A 58 2.65 21.08 21.72
N ILE A 59 1.40 21.14 21.23
CA ILE A 59 0.73 22.41 20.90
C ILE A 59 0.57 23.25 22.18
N ALA A 60 0.15 22.63 23.29
CA ALA A 60 0.07 23.28 24.59
C ALA A 60 1.43 23.85 25.02
N LEU A 61 2.51 23.08 24.87
CA LEU A 61 3.87 23.57 25.12
C LEU A 61 4.20 24.81 24.28
N LEU A 62 4.02 24.74 22.95
CA LEU A 62 4.33 25.87 22.07
C LEU A 62 3.51 27.12 22.42
N SER A 63 2.23 26.94 22.77
CA SER A 63 1.39 28.05 23.21
C SER A 63 1.85 28.67 24.53
N PHE A 64 2.29 27.86 25.48
CA PHE A 64 2.84 28.33 26.76
C PHE A 64 4.14 29.11 26.55
N LEU A 65 5.01 28.65 25.66
CA LEU A 65 6.25 29.36 25.32
C LEU A 65 5.96 30.72 24.68
N ALA A 66 4.96 30.82 23.81
CA ALA A 66 4.57 32.06 23.17
C ALA A 66 4.01 33.08 24.18
N GLU A 67 3.04 32.69 25.00
CA GLU A 67 2.34 33.60 25.91
C GLU A 67 3.15 33.93 27.17
N GLN A 68 3.64 32.91 27.88
CA GLN A 68 4.24 33.08 29.21
C GLN A 68 5.72 33.42 29.17
N ARG A 69 6.46 32.85 28.21
CA ARG A 69 7.90 33.10 28.03
C ARG A 69 8.20 34.18 26.98
N GLY A 70 7.18 34.66 26.25
CA GLY A 70 7.33 35.66 25.20
C GLY A 70 8.07 35.14 23.95
N HIS A 71 8.19 33.82 23.80
CA HIS A 71 8.91 33.18 22.70
C HIS A 71 7.94 32.70 21.62
N TRP A 72 7.62 33.57 20.66
CA TRP A 72 6.65 33.28 19.58
C TRP A 72 7.22 32.46 18.41
N GLY A 73 8.46 31.97 18.51
CA GLY A 73 9.12 31.13 17.51
C GLY A 73 10.38 31.77 16.90
N PRO A 74 10.81 31.34 15.69
CA PRO A 74 10.11 30.41 14.80
C PRO A 74 10.21 28.95 15.28
N PHE A 75 9.09 28.23 15.17
CA PHE A 75 8.96 26.81 15.52
C PHE A 75 8.92 25.93 14.26
N LEU A 76 9.62 24.80 14.30
CA LEU A 76 9.71 23.83 13.21
C LEU A 76 9.11 22.49 13.63
N VAL A 77 8.06 22.06 12.96
CA VAL A 77 7.44 20.73 13.14
C VAL A 77 7.73 19.88 11.92
N ILE A 78 8.27 18.69 12.15
CA ILE A 78 8.69 17.76 11.12
C ILE A 78 7.90 16.48 11.32
N ALA A 79 7.04 16.15 10.37
CA ALA A 79 6.13 15.01 10.48
C ALA A 79 6.11 14.19 9.18
N PRO A 80 5.69 12.91 9.23
CA PRO A 80 5.35 12.16 8.03
C PRO A 80 4.34 12.92 7.15
N THR A 81 4.45 12.76 5.82
CA THR A 81 3.56 13.45 4.87
C THR A 81 2.07 13.17 5.16
N SER A 82 1.74 11.99 5.68
CA SER A 82 0.37 11.60 6.05
C SER A 82 -0.19 12.38 7.24
N THR A 83 0.65 12.82 8.20
CA THR A 83 0.19 13.49 9.43
C THR A 83 0.33 15.01 9.38
N MET A 84 0.95 15.58 8.34
CA MET A 84 1.08 17.04 8.19
C MET A 84 -0.27 17.78 8.21
N HIS A 85 -1.27 17.28 7.49
CA HIS A 85 -2.60 17.89 7.48
C HIS A 85 -3.28 17.85 8.85
N ASN A 86 -3.03 16.77 9.61
CA ASN A 86 -3.50 16.65 10.98
C ASN A 86 -2.86 17.73 11.87
N TRP A 87 -1.54 17.92 11.80
CA TRP A 87 -0.85 18.97 12.55
C TRP A 87 -1.41 20.38 12.27
N VAL A 88 -1.67 20.72 11.01
CA VAL A 88 -2.26 22.02 10.66
C VAL A 88 -3.67 22.17 11.22
N SER A 89 -4.49 21.12 11.12
CA SER A 89 -5.88 21.14 11.61
C SER A 89 -5.93 21.25 13.13
N GLU A 90 -5.07 20.52 13.84
CA GLU A 90 -4.99 20.57 15.30
C GLU A 90 -4.44 21.90 15.80
N MET A 91 -3.46 22.50 15.11
CA MET A 91 -3.00 23.84 15.44
C MET A 91 -4.11 24.89 15.25
N ALA A 92 -4.86 24.81 14.15
CA ALA A 92 -5.99 25.72 13.91
C ALA A 92 -7.10 25.56 14.94
N LYS A 93 -7.31 24.33 15.44
CA LYS A 93 -8.31 24.02 16.47
C LYS A 93 -7.88 24.46 17.88
N PHE A 94 -6.67 24.10 18.28
CA PHE A 94 -6.19 24.26 19.66
C PHE A 94 -5.43 25.56 19.89
N CYS A 95 -4.91 26.24 18.87
CA CYS A 95 -4.23 27.53 19.03
C CYS A 95 -4.40 28.42 17.79
N PRO A 96 -5.62 28.92 17.52
CA PRO A 96 -5.93 29.68 16.30
C PRO A 96 -5.15 31.00 16.18
N GLU A 97 -4.67 31.57 17.29
CA GLU A 97 -3.86 32.80 17.29
C GLU A 97 -2.47 32.59 16.67
N MET A 98 -1.95 31.36 16.69
CA MET A 98 -0.67 31.04 16.08
C MET A 98 -0.80 30.79 14.58
N LYS A 99 -0.24 31.70 13.77
CA LYS A 99 -0.08 31.52 12.33
C LYS A 99 0.79 30.30 11.99
N VAL A 100 0.18 29.31 11.32
CA VAL A 100 0.84 28.09 10.85
C VAL A 100 0.98 28.09 9.34
N ILE A 101 2.16 27.74 8.84
CA ILE A 101 2.41 27.54 7.40
C ILE A 101 2.79 26.09 7.14
N PRO A 102 1.98 25.33 6.36
CA PRO A 102 2.41 24.05 5.83
C PRO A 102 3.37 24.26 4.65
N TYR A 103 4.56 23.67 4.73
CA TYR A 103 5.53 23.62 3.64
C TYR A 103 5.37 22.31 2.87
N PHE A 104 4.63 22.36 1.77
CA PHE A 104 4.39 21.24 0.87
C PHE A 104 4.47 21.71 -0.60
N GLY A 105 4.43 20.74 -1.52
CA GLY A 105 4.45 21.00 -2.96
C GLY A 105 5.62 20.31 -3.67
N ALA A 106 5.31 19.58 -4.74
CA ALA A 106 6.33 19.00 -5.62
C ALA A 106 7.02 20.09 -6.44
N ASN A 107 6.28 21.14 -6.81
CA ASN A 107 6.74 22.22 -7.65
C ASN A 107 7.71 23.16 -6.91
N PRO A 108 8.96 23.34 -7.41
CA PRO A 108 9.91 24.28 -6.82
C PRO A 108 9.43 25.74 -6.79
N ASN A 109 8.52 26.12 -7.69
CA ASN A 109 7.99 27.49 -7.80
C ASN A 109 7.03 27.84 -6.67
N GLU A 110 6.12 26.95 -6.29
CA GLU A 110 5.24 27.11 -5.12
C GLU A 110 6.09 27.22 -3.85
N ARG A 111 7.09 26.34 -3.70
CA ARG A 111 8.04 26.40 -2.60
C ARG A 111 8.83 27.71 -2.57
N LYS A 112 9.15 28.31 -3.73
CA LYS A 112 9.82 29.61 -3.81
C LYS A 112 8.94 30.74 -3.27
N LEU A 113 7.63 30.69 -3.47
CA LEU A 113 6.68 31.64 -2.91
C LEU A 113 6.63 31.51 -1.38
N LEU A 114 6.48 30.29 -0.86
CA LEU A 114 6.48 30.03 0.58
C LEU A 114 7.76 30.52 1.26
N ARG A 115 8.92 30.33 0.62
CA ARG A 115 10.22 30.80 1.14
C ARG A 115 10.33 32.32 1.23
N ARG A 116 9.54 33.10 0.48
CA ARG A 116 9.52 34.57 0.64
C ARG A 116 9.04 34.98 2.03
N MET A 117 8.15 34.19 2.63
CA MET A 117 7.58 34.47 3.95
C MET A 117 8.60 34.42 5.09
N TRP A 118 9.70 33.66 4.96
CA TRP A 118 10.79 33.61 5.94
C TRP A 118 12.13 34.12 5.40
N SER A 119 12.11 34.84 4.28
CA SER A 119 13.34 35.36 3.69
C SER A 119 13.98 36.47 4.51
N ASN A 120 13.23 37.08 5.45
CA ASN A 120 13.73 38.09 6.37
C ASN A 120 13.82 37.51 7.80
N PRO A 121 15.01 37.06 8.26
CA PRO A 121 15.16 36.41 9.56
C PRO A 121 14.86 37.32 10.76
N THR A 122 15.02 38.64 10.65
CA THR A 122 14.78 39.58 11.76
C THR A 122 13.30 39.83 12.02
N ALA A 123 12.42 39.48 11.07
CA ALA A 123 10.97 39.58 11.22
C ALA A 123 10.35 38.33 11.86
N LEU A 124 11.15 37.30 12.16
CA LEU A 124 10.70 36.05 12.77
C LEU A 124 10.82 36.12 14.30
N GLY A 125 9.87 35.51 15.01
CA GLY A 125 9.89 35.41 16.47
C GLY A 125 9.22 36.54 17.24
N SER A 126 8.55 37.46 16.55
CA SER A 126 7.64 38.44 17.16
C SER A 126 6.17 38.01 16.99
N PRO A 127 5.23 38.47 17.84
CA PRO A 127 3.80 38.18 17.68
C PRO A 127 3.23 38.62 16.32
N GLY A 128 3.81 39.67 15.74
CA GLY A 128 3.46 40.19 14.41
C GLY A 128 4.10 39.44 13.23
N ALA A 129 4.83 38.35 13.48
CA ALA A 129 5.56 37.63 12.44
C ALA A 129 4.63 37.11 11.31
N PRO A 130 5.17 36.90 10.09
CA PRO A 130 4.41 36.30 8.99
C PRO A 130 3.91 34.89 9.33
N PHE A 131 4.66 34.15 10.17
CA PHE A 131 4.26 32.86 10.73
C PHE A 131 5.00 32.60 12.04
N HIS A 132 4.46 31.68 12.84
CA HIS A 132 5.06 31.21 14.09
C HIS A 132 5.50 29.76 13.96
N VAL A 133 4.68 28.91 13.35
CA VAL A 133 4.93 27.47 13.20
C VAL A 133 5.03 27.09 11.73
N LEU A 134 6.08 26.36 11.39
CA LEU A 134 6.25 25.75 10.08
C LEU A 134 6.12 24.23 10.20
N VAL A 135 5.22 23.64 9.40
CA VAL A 135 5.03 22.18 9.35
C VAL A 135 5.56 21.65 8.02
N THR A 136 6.49 20.69 8.06
CA THR A 136 7.11 20.09 6.86
C THR A 136 7.32 18.60 7.03
N ASN A 137 7.80 17.92 5.98
CA ASN A 137 8.15 16.50 6.03
C ASN A 137 9.65 16.24 5.90
N TYR A 138 10.05 15.04 6.34
CA TYR A 138 11.42 14.55 6.32
C TYR A 138 12.09 14.58 4.94
N LYS A 139 11.34 14.39 3.84
CA LYS A 139 11.91 14.39 2.49
C LYS A 139 12.26 15.80 2.04
N LEU A 140 11.36 16.76 2.29
CA LEU A 140 11.54 18.15 1.87
C LEU A 140 12.70 18.82 2.59
N ILE A 141 12.92 18.51 3.86
CA ILE A 141 14.06 19.03 4.64
C ILE A 141 15.40 18.67 4.00
N VAL A 142 15.58 17.42 3.58
CA VAL A 142 16.83 17.00 2.93
C VAL A 142 17.00 17.70 1.58
N SER A 143 15.90 17.86 0.83
CA SER A 143 15.97 18.53 -0.47
C SER A 143 16.27 20.04 -0.39
N ASP A 144 15.76 20.72 0.64
CA ASP A 144 15.82 22.17 0.79
C ASP A 144 16.70 22.63 1.97
N GLU A 145 17.61 21.77 2.45
CA GLU A 145 18.47 21.96 3.63
C GLU A 145 19.08 23.37 3.71
N LYS A 146 19.63 23.86 2.61
CA LYS A 146 20.31 25.17 2.52
C LYS A 146 19.41 26.35 2.90
N HIS A 147 18.09 26.23 2.73
CA HIS A 147 17.14 27.29 3.09
C HIS A 147 16.76 27.21 4.56
N PHE A 148 16.54 26.00 5.08
CA PHE A 148 16.20 25.77 6.49
C PHE A 148 17.36 26.10 7.43
N ALA A 149 18.61 25.85 7.02
CA ALA A 149 19.80 26.17 7.79
C ALA A 149 20.06 27.67 8.00
N ARG A 150 19.49 28.55 7.15
CA ARG A 150 19.61 30.02 7.28
C ARG A 150 18.74 30.59 8.40
N VAL A 151 17.71 29.84 8.80
CA VAL A 151 16.78 30.25 9.85
C VAL A 151 17.24 29.65 11.17
N LYS A 152 17.34 30.47 12.22
CA LYS A 152 17.61 30.00 13.58
C LYS A 152 16.27 29.61 14.22
N TRP A 153 16.07 28.32 14.44
CA TRP A 153 14.83 27.78 14.99
C TRP A 153 14.88 27.79 16.52
N GLN A 154 13.82 28.25 17.18
CA GLN A 154 13.76 28.22 18.64
C GLN A 154 13.43 26.82 19.15
N TYR A 155 12.48 26.15 18.50
CA TYR A 155 12.02 24.83 18.90
C TYR A 155 11.85 23.96 17.66
N MET A 156 12.43 22.75 17.69
CA MET A 156 12.27 21.75 16.64
C MET A 156 11.55 20.53 17.21
N VAL A 157 10.41 20.18 16.63
CA VAL A 157 9.62 19.00 16.97
C VAL A 157 9.75 17.98 15.85
N LEU A 158 10.13 16.75 16.19
CA LEU A 158 10.16 15.62 15.26
C LEU A 158 9.10 14.60 15.65
N ASP A 159 8.09 14.47 14.80
CA ASP A 159 7.01 13.49 14.94
C ASP A 159 7.38 12.18 14.24
N GLU A 160 7.09 11.05 14.89
CA GLU A 160 7.57 9.72 14.46
C GLU A 160 9.10 9.66 14.34
N ALA A 161 9.80 10.04 15.42
CA ALA A 161 11.27 10.11 15.49
C ALA A 161 12.00 8.80 15.15
N GLN A 162 11.30 7.66 15.08
CA GLN A 162 11.81 6.42 14.47
C GLN A 162 12.33 6.61 13.02
N ALA A 163 11.88 7.66 12.32
CA ALA A 163 12.38 8.03 11.01
C ALA A 163 13.87 8.45 10.98
N ILE A 164 14.45 8.81 12.14
CA ILE A 164 15.86 9.25 12.29
C ILE A 164 16.71 8.27 13.10
N LYS A 165 16.30 7.00 13.20
CA LYS A 165 16.99 5.98 14.01
C LYS A 165 18.44 5.65 13.61
N SER A 166 18.87 6.05 12.41
CA SER A 166 20.20 5.73 11.87
C SER A 166 21.05 6.99 11.73
N SER A 167 22.15 7.06 12.47
CA SER A 167 23.13 8.15 12.43
C SER A 167 23.84 8.29 11.07
N GLN A 168 23.90 7.22 10.29
CA GLN A 168 24.46 7.23 8.94
C GLN A 168 23.52 7.89 7.92
N SER A 169 22.24 8.05 8.26
CA SER A 169 21.23 8.60 7.36
C SER A 169 21.51 10.07 7.04
N GLN A 170 21.37 10.45 5.77
CA GLN A 170 21.43 11.85 5.35
C GLN A 170 20.41 12.71 6.11
N ARG A 171 19.21 12.16 6.40
CA ARG A 171 18.17 12.86 7.16
C ARG A 171 18.67 13.25 8.55
N TRP A 172 19.30 12.32 9.25
CA TRP A 172 19.82 12.55 10.60
C TRP A 172 20.90 13.63 10.58
N LYS A 173 21.87 13.54 9.64
CA LYS A 173 22.96 14.51 9.49
C LYS A 173 22.45 15.92 9.18
N THR A 174 21.54 16.04 8.21
CA THR A 174 20.92 17.33 7.84
C THR A 174 20.17 17.96 9.02
N LEU A 175 19.40 17.16 9.77
CA LEU A 175 18.62 17.65 10.92
C LEU A 175 19.51 18.07 12.09
N LEU A 176 20.60 17.33 12.36
CA LEU A 176 21.55 17.65 13.42
C LEU A 176 22.25 18.99 13.17
N ALA A 177 22.55 19.30 11.89
CA ALA A 177 23.24 20.51 11.47
C ALA A 177 22.41 21.80 11.59
N PHE A 178 21.09 21.70 11.80
CA PHE A 178 20.26 22.90 11.90
C PHE A 178 20.45 23.64 13.24
N PRO A 179 20.56 24.98 13.20
CA PRO A 179 20.68 25.79 14.40
C PRO A 179 19.33 25.83 15.13
N THR A 180 19.24 25.08 16.23
CA THR A 180 18.06 24.96 17.09
C THR A 180 18.43 25.19 18.55
N ARG A 181 17.64 25.97 19.31
CA ARG A 181 17.82 26.07 20.76
C ARG A 181 17.36 24.79 21.48
N ASN A 182 16.13 24.36 21.22
CA ASN A 182 15.57 23.16 21.83
C ASN A 182 15.02 22.17 20.79
N ARG A 183 15.07 20.88 21.13
CA ARG A 183 14.64 19.74 20.31
C ARG A 183 13.71 18.85 21.11
N LEU A 184 12.58 18.48 20.51
CA LEU A 184 11.60 17.54 21.06
C LEU A 184 11.41 16.38 20.08
N LEU A 185 11.64 15.17 20.57
CA LEU A 185 11.37 13.95 19.82
C LEU A 185 10.05 13.34 20.28
N LEU A 186 9.12 13.12 19.35
CA LEU A 186 7.89 12.40 19.60
C LEU A 186 8.01 11.00 18.97
N THR A 187 7.79 9.96 19.76
CA THR A 187 7.75 8.59 19.25
C THR A 187 6.61 7.81 19.89
N GLY A 188 5.91 7.00 19.10
CA GLY A 188 4.92 6.04 19.62
C GLY A 188 5.50 4.65 19.84
N THR A 189 6.68 4.37 19.28
CA THR A 189 7.30 3.04 19.29
C THR A 189 8.47 3.00 20.27
N PRO A 190 8.65 1.87 20.99
CA PRO A 190 9.76 1.71 21.91
C PRO A 190 11.11 1.75 21.18
N ILE A 191 12.02 2.57 21.70
CA ILE A 191 13.42 2.64 21.26
C ILE A 191 14.14 1.43 21.84
N GLN A 192 14.13 0.29 21.14
CA GLN A 192 14.67 -0.97 21.69
C GLN A 192 15.52 -1.81 20.72
N ASN A 193 15.65 -1.46 19.43
CA ASN A 193 16.20 -2.43 18.48
C ASN A 193 17.74 -2.46 18.39
N SER A 194 18.48 -1.46 18.89
CA SER A 194 19.96 -1.47 18.92
C SER A 194 20.55 -0.33 19.78
N MET A 195 21.71 -0.56 20.40
CA MET A 195 22.51 0.50 21.07
C MET A 195 22.86 1.64 20.10
N ALA A 196 23.06 1.33 18.82
CA ALA A 196 23.33 2.34 17.79
C ALA A 196 22.12 3.25 17.54
N GLU A 197 20.89 2.70 17.59
CA GLU A 197 19.66 3.51 17.46
C GLU A 197 19.46 4.40 18.69
N LEU A 198 19.75 3.87 19.88
CA LEU A 198 19.66 4.63 21.12
C LEU A 198 20.68 5.78 21.15
N TRP A 199 21.94 5.50 20.82
CA TRP A 199 22.99 6.52 20.72
C TRP A 199 22.62 7.59 19.69
N ALA A 200 22.12 7.20 18.52
CA ALA A 200 21.74 8.15 17.47
C ALA A 200 20.66 9.13 17.95
N LEU A 201 19.72 8.69 18.79
CA LEU A 201 18.69 9.57 19.37
C LEU A 201 19.24 10.44 20.51
N LEU A 202 20.08 9.89 21.37
CA LEU A 202 20.68 10.64 22.49
C LEU A 202 21.63 11.73 21.99
N HIS A 203 22.54 11.39 21.07
CA HIS A 203 23.44 12.35 20.44
C HIS A 203 22.64 13.43 19.68
N PHE A 204 21.50 13.07 19.09
CA PHE A 204 20.66 14.06 18.42
C PHE A 204 20.07 15.11 19.37
N ILE A 205 19.76 14.71 20.60
CA ILE A 205 19.18 15.57 21.64
C ILE A 205 20.27 16.35 22.39
N MET A 206 21.38 15.70 22.72
CA MET A 206 22.52 16.28 23.43
C MET A 206 23.82 15.88 22.71
N PRO A 207 24.22 16.61 21.66
CA PRO A 207 25.44 16.28 20.93
C PRO A 207 26.66 16.37 21.86
N GLU A 208 26.78 17.45 22.63
CA GLU A 208 27.93 17.75 23.51
C GLU A 208 28.21 16.69 24.60
N LEU A 209 27.19 15.95 25.04
CA LEU A 209 27.35 14.93 26.07
C LEU A 209 27.73 13.56 25.47
N PHE A 210 27.42 13.34 24.19
CA PHE A 210 27.48 12.02 23.55
C PHE A 210 28.23 12.04 22.21
N ASP A 211 29.36 12.73 22.13
CA ASP A 211 30.09 12.96 20.88
C ASP A 211 30.58 11.68 20.17
N SER A 212 31.00 10.68 20.95
CA SER A 212 31.64 9.48 20.43
C SER A 212 30.78 8.23 20.62
N PHE A 213 30.48 7.55 19.52
CA PHE A 213 29.80 6.24 19.56
C PHE A 213 30.67 5.15 20.20
N THR A 214 32.00 5.22 20.03
CA THR A 214 32.91 4.26 20.67
C THR A 214 32.90 4.44 22.17
N ASP A 215 32.90 5.68 22.65
CA ASP A 215 32.93 5.97 24.08
C ASP A 215 31.60 5.59 24.74
N PHE A 216 30.48 5.84 24.03
CA PHE A 216 29.18 5.33 24.44
C PHE A 216 29.16 3.81 24.52
N THR A 217 29.69 3.13 23.50
CA THR A 217 29.75 1.67 23.47
C THR A 217 30.64 1.16 24.60
N ASP A 218 31.83 1.72 24.79
CA ASP A 218 32.78 1.41 25.86
C ASP A 218 32.19 1.63 27.25
N TRP A 219 31.43 2.72 27.45
CA TRP A 219 30.79 3.00 28.73
C TRP A 219 29.74 1.95 29.09
N PHE A 220 29.12 1.32 28.09
CA PHE A 220 28.21 0.20 28.31
C PHE A 220 28.87 -1.17 28.19
N SER A 221 29.99 -1.31 27.48
CA SER A 221 30.67 -2.59 27.20
C SER A 221 31.81 -2.91 28.17
N LYS A 222 32.58 -1.93 28.66
CA LYS A 222 33.69 -2.17 29.61
C LYS A 222 33.22 -2.71 30.96
N ASP A 223 31.97 -2.45 31.34
CA ASP A 223 31.41 -3.02 32.57
C ASP A 223 30.98 -4.50 32.39
N ILE A 224 30.90 -5.02 31.15
CA ILE A 224 30.64 -6.45 30.84
C ILE A 224 31.81 -7.32 31.28
N GLU A 225 33.04 -6.83 31.14
CA GLU A 225 34.24 -7.61 31.49
C GLU A 225 34.42 -7.77 33.00
N SER A 226 33.81 -6.92 33.83
CA SER A 226 33.79 -7.10 35.30
C SER A 226 32.85 -8.21 35.78
N SER A 227 31.94 -8.68 34.92
CA SER A 227 30.95 -9.73 35.22
C SER A 227 31.12 -10.99 34.34
N ALA A 228 32.16 -11.04 33.51
CA ALA A 228 32.43 -12.10 32.55
C ALA A 228 32.98 -13.42 33.13
N GLU A 229 32.67 -13.76 34.39
CA GLU A 229 32.84 -15.13 34.92
C GLU A 229 31.55 -15.99 34.83
N GLY A 230 30.44 -15.47 34.29
CA GLY A 230 29.16 -16.19 34.32
C GLY A 230 28.28 -16.08 33.07
N LYS A 231 28.56 -16.90 32.06
CA LYS A 231 27.61 -17.41 31.03
C LYS A 231 26.55 -16.44 30.44
N GLY A 232 26.83 -15.99 29.22
CA GLY A 232 25.86 -16.04 28.11
C GLY A 232 25.11 -14.76 27.74
N GLY A 233 25.63 -14.05 26.73
CA GLY A 233 24.91 -13.49 25.56
C GLY A 233 23.67 -12.60 25.71
N GLY A 234 23.21 -12.32 26.93
CA GLY A 234 22.14 -11.36 27.22
C GLY A 234 22.75 -10.03 27.65
N MET A 235 22.12 -8.93 27.25
CA MET A 235 22.43 -7.62 27.83
C MET A 235 22.10 -7.66 29.32
N ASP A 236 23.08 -7.38 30.17
CA ASP A 236 22.95 -7.52 31.62
C ASP A 236 21.82 -6.63 32.13
N GLN A 237 20.92 -7.18 32.96
CA GLN A 237 19.82 -6.41 33.56
C GLN A 237 20.32 -5.14 34.29
N GLN A 238 21.56 -5.17 34.78
CA GLN A 238 22.20 -4.02 35.42
C GLN A 238 22.52 -2.88 34.43
N GLN A 239 22.98 -3.20 33.22
CA GLN A 239 23.20 -2.22 32.15
C GLN A 239 21.90 -1.55 31.74
N LEU A 240 20.84 -2.36 31.58
CA LEU A 240 19.51 -1.86 31.25
C LEU A 240 18.96 -0.93 32.33
N LYS A 241 19.14 -1.26 33.62
CA LYS A 241 18.74 -0.39 34.73
C LYS A 241 19.52 0.93 34.74
N ARG A 242 20.84 0.89 34.53
CA ARG A 242 21.67 2.10 34.48
C ARG A 242 21.26 2.99 33.31
N LEU A 243 21.09 2.41 32.12
CA LEU A 243 20.55 3.10 30.94
C LEU A 243 19.20 3.75 31.24
N GLN A 244 18.29 3.02 31.87
CA GLN A 244 16.99 3.55 32.27
C GLN A 244 17.14 4.75 33.22
N MET A 245 18.02 4.69 34.22
CA MET A 245 18.26 5.81 35.14
C MET A 245 18.76 7.07 34.43
N ILE A 246 19.63 6.91 33.43
CA ILE A 246 20.17 8.05 32.65
C ILE A 246 19.10 8.61 31.71
N LEU A 247 18.27 7.75 31.13
CA LEU A 247 17.22 8.14 30.19
C LEU A 247 15.99 8.73 30.86
N GLN A 248 15.69 8.32 32.09
CA GLN A 248 14.51 8.71 32.86
C GLN A 248 14.26 10.24 32.89
N PRO A 249 15.26 11.11 33.12
CA PRO A 249 15.03 12.57 33.08
C PRO A 249 14.70 13.10 31.68
N PHE A 250 15.21 12.47 30.62
CA PHE A 250 15.07 12.94 29.23
C PHE A 250 13.95 12.25 28.46
N MET A 251 13.35 11.19 29.02
CA MET A 251 12.33 10.40 28.35
C MET A 251 11.11 10.18 29.24
N LEU A 252 9.96 10.64 28.77
CA LEU A 252 8.66 10.30 29.35
C LEU A 252 7.98 9.24 28.50
N ARG A 253 7.66 8.09 29.10
CA ARG A 253 6.99 6.97 28.43
C ARG A 253 5.82 6.45 29.27
N ARG A 254 4.64 6.38 28.66
CA ARG A 254 3.42 5.82 29.26
C ARG A 254 2.66 4.96 28.25
N THR A 255 2.01 3.91 28.74
CA THR A 255 1.14 3.03 27.94
C THR A 255 -0.33 3.37 28.17
N LYS A 256 -1.23 2.93 27.29
CA LYS A 256 -2.68 3.15 27.50
C LYS A 256 -3.18 2.53 28.81
N GLN A 257 -2.59 1.42 29.24
CA GLN A 257 -2.95 0.74 30.49
C GLN A 257 -2.61 1.57 31.72
N ASP A 258 -1.54 2.38 31.68
CA ASP A 258 -1.10 3.17 32.82
C ASP A 258 -1.98 4.41 33.07
N VAL A 259 -2.85 4.76 32.10
CA VAL A 259 -3.38 6.13 31.99
C VAL A 259 -4.87 6.20 31.65
N LEU A 260 -5.43 5.18 31.02
CA LEU A 260 -6.81 5.19 30.54
C LEU A 260 -7.57 3.98 31.07
N ASP A 261 -8.14 4.13 32.27
CA ASP A 261 -9.03 3.13 32.87
C ASP A 261 -10.35 2.95 32.09
N GLU A 262 -10.71 3.94 31.27
CA GLU A 262 -11.92 3.95 30.43
C GLU A 262 -11.81 3.03 29.20
N LEU A 263 -10.60 2.57 28.84
CA LEU A 263 -10.40 1.74 27.65
C LEU A 263 -10.67 0.26 27.94
N VAL A 264 -11.40 -0.38 27.02
CA VAL A 264 -11.64 -1.83 27.04
C VAL A 264 -10.33 -2.58 26.82
N ARG A 265 -10.17 -3.72 27.51
CA ARG A 265 -8.98 -4.59 27.37
C ARG A 265 -8.88 -5.13 25.94
N LYS A 266 -7.67 -5.05 25.36
CA LYS A 266 -7.33 -5.68 24.08
C LYS A 266 -7.16 -7.19 24.30
N VAL A 267 -7.86 -8.00 23.49
CA VAL A 267 -7.69 -9.46 23.44
C VAL A 267 -7.00 -9.81 22.12
N GLU A 268 -5.96 -10.64 22.17
CA GLU A 268 -5.23 -11.14 21.00
C GLU A 268 -5.50 -12.63 20.84
N GLU A 269 -6.08 -13.03 19.69
CA GLU A 269 -6.34 -14.44 19.36
C GLU A 269 -5.45 -14.89 18.20
N GLU A 270 -4.65 -15.95 18.41
CA GLU A 270 -3.79 -16.53 17.39
C GLU A 270 -4.54 -17.60 16.59
N ILE A 271 -4.87 -17.31 15.32
CA ILE A 271 -5.51 -18.26 14.42
C ILE A 271 -4.49 -18.83 13.44
N ARG A 272 -4.18 -20.12 13.56
CA ARG A 272 -3.26 -20.83 12.66
C ARG A 272 -3.98 -21.32 11.40
N THR A 273 -3.50 -20.91 10.23
CA THR A 273 -4.09 -21.29 8.94
C THR A 273 -3.18 -22.23 8.13
N PRO A 274 -3.69 -23.33 7.57
CA PRO A 274 -2.89 -24.21 6.70
C PRO A 274 -2.67 -23.60 5.31
N LEU A 275 -1.55 -23.96 4.67
CA LEU A 275 -1.28 -23.57 3.28
C LEU A 275 -2.21 -24.30 2.29
N SER A 276 -2.69 -23.60 1.26
CA SER A 276 -3.40 -24.21 0.14
C SER A 276 -2.50 -25.12 -0.71
N LYS A 277 -3.09 -25.98 -1.55
CA LYS A 277 -2.34 -26.89 -2.44
C LYS A 277 -1.33 -26.14 -3.33
N ARG A 278 -1.74 -25.02 -3.93
CA ARG A 278 -0.89 -24.19 -4.79
C ARG A 278 0.21 -23.48 -4.00
N GLN A 279 -0.12 -22.92 -2.84
CA GLN A 279 0.89 -22.31 -1.98
C GLN A 279 1.92 -23.35 -1.52
N ARG A 280 1.48 -24.55 -1.13
CA ARG A 280 2.37 -25.65 -0.75
C ARG A 280 3.30 -26.05 -1.89
N TYR A 281 2.78 -26.19 -3.11
CA TYR A 281 3.61 -26.47 -4.28
C TYR A 281 4.73 -25.42 -4.48
N TYR A 282 4.39 -24.13 -4.44
CA TYR A 282 5.41 -23.07 -4.55
C TYR A 282 6.35 -23.04 -3.36
N TYR A 283 5.83 -23.27 -2.15
CA TYR A 283 6.63 -23.30 -0.93
C TYR A 283 7.67 -24.42 -0.97
N ASP A 284 7.27 -25.63 -1.38
CA ASP A 284 8.17 -26.77 -1.53
C ASP A 284 9.18 -26.55 -2.66
N MET A 285 8.77 -25.90 -3.75
CA MET A 285 9.67 -25.52 -4.84
C MET A 285 10.73 -24.51 -4.37
N LEU A 286 10.33 -23.49 -3.60
CA LEU A 286 11.26 -22.54 -2.98
C LEU A 286 12.19 -23.24 -1.97
N LYS A 287 11.67 -24.16 -1.16
CA LYS A 287 12.46 -24.96 -0.21
C LYS A 287 13.55 -25.76 -0.92
N LYS A 288 13.22 -26.42 -2.04
CA LYS A 288 14.19 -27.14 -2.86
C LYS A 288 15.28 -26.20 -3.40
N ARG A 289 14.91 -25.00 -3.88
CA ARG A 289 15.90 -23.99 -4.33
C ARG A 289 16.85 -23.55 -3.23
N VAL A 290 16.37 -23.41 -1.99
CA VAL A 290 17.23 -23.08 -0.84
C VAL A 290 18.21 -24.21 -0.55
N ILE A 291 17.73 -25.47 -0.52
CA ILE A 291 18.57 -26.64 -0.25
C ILE A 291 19.68 -26.79 -1.30
N SER A 292 19.33 -26.68 -2.59
CA SER A 292 20.33 -26.72 -3.66
C SER A 292 21.30 -25.54 -3.59
N ALA A 293 20.86 -24.36 -3.16
CA ALA A 293 21.74 -23.23 -2.94
C ALA A 293 22.68 -23.46 -1.74
N SER A 294 22.18 -24.00 -0.62
CA SER A 294 22.99 -24.31 0.57
C SER A 294 24.03 -25.41 0.32
N GLU A 295 23.67 -26.47 -0.41
CA GLU A 295 24.61 -27.54 -0.77
C GLU A 295 25.74 -27.05 -1.69
N LEU A 296 25.46 -26.07 -2.56
CA LEU A 296 26.47 -25.40 -3.38
C LEU A 296 27.31 -24.40 -2.57
N LEU A 297 26.79 -23.89 -1.44
CA LEU A 297 27.47 -22.95 -0.56
C LEU A 297 28.52 -23.64 0.34
N ASP A 298 28.28 -24.88 0.77
CA ASP A 298 29.24 -25.65 1.58
C ASP A 298 30.55 -25.97 0.83
N ARG A 299 30.56 -25.87 -0.51
CA ARG A 299 31.71 -26.26 -1.35
C ARG A 299 32.67 -25.13 -1.74
N ARG A 300 32.45 -23.84 -1.39
CA ARG A 300 33.38 -22.74 -1.76
C ARG A 300 33.53 -21.61 -0.72
N MET A 301 34.69 -21.64 -0.05
CA MET A 301 35.45 -20.58 0.67
C MET A 301 34.90 -19.11 0.67
N LEU A 302 34.66 -18.58 1.88
CA LEU A 302 35.20 -17.34 2.51
C LEU A 302 35.42 -16.03 1.73
N GLY A 303 34.45 -15.46 0.99
CA GLY A 303 34.72 -14.10 0.45
C GLY A 303 33.62 -13.23 -0.14
N LYS A 304 32.32 -13.56 -0.03
CA LYS A 304 31.24 -12.71 -0.57
C LYS A 304 29.97 -12.78 0.28
N ASP A 305 30.07 -12.48 1.56
CA ASP A 305 28.97 -12.67 2.52
C ASP A 305 27.78 -11.71 2.27
N ASP A 306 28.01 -10.48 1.80
CA ASP A 306 26.91 -9.54 1.53
C ASP A 306 25.99 -9.98 0.38
N LYS A 307 26.55 -10.46 -0.73
CA LYS A 307 25.74 -10.96 -1.86
C LYS A 307 24.97 -12.23 -1.47
N ARG A 308 25.52 -13.05 -0.55
CA ARG A 308 24.86 -14.24 -0.01
C ARG A 308 23.69 -13.86 0.90
N LEU A 309 23.90 -12.92 1.81
CA LEU A 309 22.86 -12.40 2.71
C LEU A 309 21.71 -11.76 1.93
N HIS A 310 22.00 -10.97 0.90
CA HIS A 310 20.97 -10.42 0.01
C HIS A 310 20.18 -11.49 -0.75
N SER A 311 20.83 -12.55 -1.22
CA SER A 311 20.15 -13.68 -1.88
C SER A 311 19.21 -14.43 -0.92
N LEU A 312 19.67 -14.68 0.31
CA LEU A 312 18.86 -15.30 1.37
C LEU A 312 17.68 -14.42 1.79
N MET A 313 17.90 -13.11 1.97
CA MET A 313 16.82 -12.16 2.25
C MET A 313 15.78 -12.15 1.13
N ASN A 314 16.21 -12.21 -0.14
CA ASN A 314 15.30 -12.31 -1.27
C ASN A 314 14.47 -13.60 -1.22
N LEU A 315 15.07 -14.74 -0.84
CA LEU A 315 14.34 -16.01 -0.68
C LEU A 315 13.30 -15.94 0.46
N VAL A 316 13.67 -15.38 1.62
CA VAL A 316 12.73 -15.16 2.74
C VAL A 316 11.56 -14.29 2.29
N MET A 317 11.82 -13.25 1.49
CA MET A 317 10.76 -12.42 0.91
C MET A 317 9.85 -13.21 -0.04
N GLN A 318 10.36 -14.17 -0.81
CA GLN A 318 9.52 -15.03 -1.65
C GLN A 318 8.66 -15.98 -0.81
N PHE A 319 9.18 -16.57 0.26
CA PHE A 319 8.37 -17.36 1.20
C PHE A 319 7.22 -16.53 1.79
N ARG A 320 7.51 -15.29 2.23
CA ARG A 320 6.48 -14.35 2.72
C ARG A 320 5.41 -14.07 1.67
N LYS A 321 5.81 -13.84 0.41
CA LYS A 321 4.85 -13.62 -0.70
C LYS A 321 3.93 -14.82 -0.91
N VAL A 322 4.48 -16.04 -0.95
CA VAL A 322 3.69 -17.27 -1.13
C VAL A 322 2.74 -17.52 0.03
N CYS A 323 3.19 -17.32 1.28
CA CYS A 323 2.35 -17.46 2.47
C CYS A 323 1.19 -16.46 2.47
N ASN A 324 1.42 -15.22 2.04
CA ASN A 324 0.38 -14.20 1.95
C ASN A 324 -0.61 -14.50 0.81
N HIS A 325 -0.14 -14.59 -0.44
CA HIS A 325 -1.00 -14.92 -1.57
C HIS A 325 -0.19 -15.38 -2.81
N PRO A 326 -0.55 -16.51 -3.46
CA PRO A 326 0.23 -17.05 -4.58
C PRO A 326 0.29 -16.13 -5.81
N GLU A 327 -0.72 -15.28 -6.06
CA GLU A 327 -0.71 -14.33 -7.19
C GLU A 327 0.35 -13.20 -7.05
N ILE A 328 0.86 -12.95 -5.84
CA ILE A 328 1.97 -12.00 -5.62
C ILE A 328 3.29 -12.61 -6.10
N PHE A 329 3.38 -13.94 -6.05
CA PHE A 329 4.54 -14.69 -6.53
C PHE A 329 4.46 -14.91 -8.03
N GLU A 330 3.39 -15.54 -8.50
CA GLU A 330 3.16 -15.85 -9.90
C GLU A 330 1.67 -15.78 -10.20
N ARG A 331 1.29 -14.92 -11.15
CA ARG A 331 -0.12 -14.78 -11.54
C ARG A 331 -0.55 -15.96 -12.38
N ARG A 332 -1.83 -16.33 -12.29
CA ARG A 332 -2.39 -17.30 -13.23
C ARG A 332 -2.58 -16.62 -14.58
N ASP A 333 -1.90 -17.14 -15.58
CA ASP A 333 -2.18 -16.78 -16.97
C ASP A 333 -3.51 -17.40 -17.43
N PHE A 334 -4.18 -16.71 -18.33
CA PHE A 334 -5.40 -17.22 -18.96
C PHE A 334 -5.03 -18.34 -19.93
N ILE A 335 -5.63 -19.51 -19.72
CA ILE A 335 -5.49 -20.63 -20.65
C ILE A 335 -6.57 -20.47 -21.71
N SER A 336 -6.16 -20.25 -22.96
CA SER A 336 -7.04 -20.33 -24.12
C SER A 336 -6.79 -21.64 -24.86
N PRO A 337 -7.83 -22.27 -25.44
CA PRO A 337 -7.63 -23.40 -26.33
C PRO A 337 -6.68 -23.03 -27.47
N LEU A 338 -5.82 -23.97 -27.86
CA LEU A 338 -4.93 -23.78 -29.00
C LEU A 338 -5.76 -23.60 -30.27
N HIS A 339 -5.70 -22.42 -30.87
CA HIS A 339 -6.33 -22.15 -32.16
C HIS A 339 -5.33 -22.43 -33.29
N PHE A 340 -5.58 -23.49 -34.07
CA PHE A 340 -4.73 -23.88 -35.19
C PHE A 340 -4.93 -22.93 -36.38
N ARG A 341 -4.05 -21.92 -36.49
CA ARG A 341 -4.09 -20.88 -37.53
C ARG A 341 -2.79 -20.90 -38.35
N ASP A 342 -2.87 -20.41 -39.58
CA ASP A 342 -1.68 -20.12 -40.37
C ASP A 342 -0.78 -19.09 -39.62
N PRO A 343 0.50 -19.41 -39.34
CA PRO A 343 1.44 -18.52 -38.67
C PRO A 343 1.76 -17.24 -39.46
N SER A 344 1.40 -17.16 -40.74
CA SER A 344 1.56 -15.95 -41.56
C SER A 344 0.62 -14.81 -41.15
N LEU A 345 -0.45 -15.11 -40.41
CA LEU A 345 -1.45 -14.13 -40.00
C LEU A 345 -1.00 -13.38 -38.73
N PRO A 346 -1.12 -12.04 -38.70
CA PRO A 346 -0.70 -11.27 -37.54
C PRO A 346 -1.52 -11.66 -36.29
N PRO A 347 -0.91 -11.60 -35.10
CA PRO A 347 -1.67 -11.72 -33.85
C PRO A 347 -2.78 -10.68 -33.83
N LEU A 348 -3.89 -10.99 -33.16
CA LEU A 348 -5.00 -10.04 -33.00
C LEU A 348 -4.42 -8.70 -32.51
N PRO A 349 -4.77 -7.56 -33.14
CA PRO A 349 -4.23 -6.29 -32.73
C PRO A 349 -4.54 -6.04 -31.25
N VAL A 350 -3.55 -5.54 -30.52
CA VAL A 350 -3.77 -4.92 -29.20
C VAL A 350 -4.85 -3.85 -29.40
N PRO A 351 -5.83 -3.67 -28.50
CA PRO A 351 -6.86 -2.66 -28.68
C PRO A 351 -6.20 -1.29 -28.80
N ALA A 352 -5.95 -0.85 -30.02
CA ALA A 352 -5.54 0.51 -30.31
C ALA A 352 -6.79 1.37 -30.20
N THR A 353 -6.62 2.58 -29.69
CA THR A 353 -7.66 3.62 -29.50
C THR A 353 -8.38 4.06 -30.78
N GLU A 354 -8.09 3.44 -31.93
CA GLU A 354 -8.68 3.74 -33.23
C GLU A 354 -9.51 2.56 -33.72
N ALA A 355 -10.63 2.87 -34.38
CA ALA A 355 -11.61 1.94 -34.92
C ALA A 355 -11.00 1.09 -36.05
N THR A 356 -10.15 0.13 -35.69
CA THR A 356 -9.64 -0.89 -36.60
C THR A 356 -10.70 -1.96 -36.75
N PRO A 357 -11.24 -2.22 -37.95
CA PRO A 357 -12.20 -3.29 -38.15
C PRO A 357 -11.51 -4.61 -37.84
N VAL A 358 -12.03 -5.35 -36.86
CA VAL A 358 -11.56 -6.71 -36.55
C VAL A 358 -12.04 -7.62 -37.67
N VAL A 359 -11.14 -7.95 -38.60
CA VAL A 359 -11.43 -8.91 -39.67
C VAL A 359 -11.26 -10.32 -39.11
N THR A 360 -12.37 -11.03 -38.88
CA THR A 360 -12.36 -12.43 -38.48
C THR A 360 -11.99 -13.32 -39.67
N GLN A 361 -10.71 -13.56 -39.89
CA GLN A 361 -10.26 -14.59 -40.84
C GLN A 361 -10.17 -15.94 -40.13
N SER A 362 -11.27 -16.69 -40.13
CA SER A 362 -11.32 -18.08 -39.64
C SER A 362 -11.13 -19.06 -40.80
N THR A 363 -9.99 -19.00 -41.48
CA THR A 363 -9.63 -20.00 -42.48
C THR A 363 -8.86 -21.13 -41.81
N SER A 364 -9.27 -22.37 -42.05
CA SER A 364 -8.49 -23.53 -41.64
C SER A 364 -7.15 -23.52 -42.39
N PRO A 365 -6.03 -23.81 -41.72
CA PRO A 365 -4.74 -24.02 -42.39
C PRO A 365 -4.72 -25.32 -43.23
N ILE A 366 -5.71 -26.20 -43.06
CA ILE A 366 -5.87 -27.39 -43.92
C ILE A 366 -6.52 -26.94 -45.23
N THR A 367 -5.71 -26.85 -46.28
CA THR A 367 -6.17 -26.49 -47.63
C THR A 367 -6.53 -27.73 -48.45
N LEU A 368 -7.65 -27.65 -49.18
CA LEU A 368 -8.09 -28.70 -50.09
C LEU A 368 -8.19 -28.08 -51.48
N ASN A 369 -7.20 -28.37 -52.34
CA ASN A 369 -7.08 -27.77 -53.66
C ASN A 369 -7.93 -28.53 -54.66
N ILE A 370 -9.08 -27.97 -55.03
CA ILE A 370 -9.98 -28.53 -56.05
C ILE A 370 -9.80 -27.71 -57.34
N PRO A 371 -9.51 -28.34 -58.50
CA PRO A 371 -9.44 -27.63 -59.78
C PRO A 371 -10.71 -26.84 -60.06
N SER A 372 -10.57 -25.62 -60.59
CA SER A 372 -11.71 -24.72 -60.84
C SER A 372 -12.80 -25.34 -61.70
N LEU A 373 -12.42 -26.13 -62.70
CA LEU A 373 -13.37 -26.85 -63.57
C LEU A 373 -14.22 -27.86 -62.79
N VAL A 374 -13.62 -28.59 -61.83
CA VAL A 374 -14.32 -29.57 -60.99
C VAL A 374 -15.20 -28.87 -59.96
N ALA A 375 -14.72 -27.78 -59.37
CA ALA A 375 -15.51 -26.99 -58.43
C ALA A 375 -16.73 -26.37 -59.13
N GLN A 376 -16.56 -25.82 -60.34
CA GLN A 376 -17.66 -25.26 -61.12
C GLN A 376 -18.65 -26.32 -61.58
N SER A 377 -18.19 -27.52 -61.99
CA SER A 377 -19.11 -28.59 -62.39
C SER A 377 -19.88 -29.20 -61.21
N LEU A 378 -19.32 -29.18 -60.00
CA LEU A 378 -20.01 -29.64 -58.79
C LEU A 378 -20.99 -28.59 -58.23
N LEU A 379 -20.65 -27.30 -58.31
CA LEU A 379 -21.49 -26.22 -57.79
C LEU A 379 -22.61 -25.81 -58.75
N PHE A 380 -22.34 -25.84 -60.05
CA PHE A 380 -23.29 -25.55 -61.11
C PHE A 380 -23.55 -26.83 -61.90
N GLN A 381 -24.24 -27.78 -61.28
CA GLN A 381 -25.02 -28.73 -62.06
C GLN A 381 -26.28 -28.00 -62.53
N PRO A 382 -26.43 -27.66 -63.83
CA PRO A 382 -27.75 -27.29 -64.32
C PRO A 382 -28.65 -28.47 -63.97
N GLN A 383 -29.75 -28.22 -63.23
CA GLN A 383 -30.75 -29.26 -62.98
C GLN A 383 -31.04 -29.89 -64.32
N SER A 384 -30.62 -31.14 -64.48
CA SER A 384 -30.81 -31.80 -65.76
C SER A 384 -32.32 -31.83 -66.02
N ASP A 385 -32.75 -31.72 -67.27
CA ASP A 385 -34.18 -31.83 -67.58
C ASP A 385 -34.77 -33.11 -66.94
N ALA A 386 -33.96 -34.17 -66.82
CA ALA A 386 -34.30 -35.39 -66.09
C ALA A 386 -34.52 -35.18 -64.57
N GLU A 387 -33.69 -34.42 -63.88
CA GLU A 387 -33.89 -34.09 -62.46
C GLU A 387 -35.14 -33.24 -62.24
N HIS A 388 -35.35 -32.21 -63.05
CA HIS A 388 -36.57 -31.41 -62.96
C HIS A 388 -37.82 -32.26 -63.28
N LEU A 389 -37.73 -33.12 -64.29
CA LEU A 389 -38.82 -34.04 -64.63
C LEU A 389 -39.15 -34.98 -63.46
N CYS A 390 -38.14 -35.61 -62.84
CA CYS A 390 -38.33 -36.55 -61.73
C CYS A 390 -38.77 -35.86 -60.43
N THR A 391 -38.22 -34.69 -60.11
CA THR A 391 -38.45 -34.01 -58.83
C THR A 391 -39.68 -33.13 -58.83
N VAL A 392 -40.08 -32.57 -59.98
CA VAL A 392 -41.21 -31.63 -60.08
C VAL A 392 -42.38 -32.25 -60.86
N THR A 393 -42.17 -32.75 -62.08
CA THR A 393 -43.30 -33.13 -62.96
C THR A 393 -43.85 -34.53 -62.73
N LEU A 394 -42.99 -35.52 -62.48
CA LEU A 394 -43.33 -36.91 -62.21
C LEU A 394 -43.33 -37.22 -60.70
N SER A 395 -43.26 -36.17 -59.87
CA SER A 395 -43.29 -36.34 -58.43
C SER A 395 -44.66 -36.84 -57.98
N PRO A 396 -44.72 -37.88 -57.13
CA PRO A 396 -45.98 -38.36 -56.56
C PRO A 396 -46.63 -37.34 -55.61
N PHE A 397 -45.91 -36.29 -55.25
CA PHE A 397 -46.40 -35.18 -54.43
C PHE A 397 -46.74 -33.93 -55.25
N SER A 398 -46.77 -34.01 -56.58
CA SER A 398 -47.14 -32.86 -57.42
C SER A 398 -48.53 -32.31 -57.03
N PRO A 399 -48.71 -30.98 -56.92
CA PRO A 399 -49.97 -30.42 -56.40
C PRO A 399 -51.22 -30.79 -57.21
N SER A 400 -51.08 -30.93 -58.54
CA SER A 400 -52.17 -31.35 -59.43
C SER A 400 -52.61 -32.79 -59.13
N TYR A 401 -51.66 -33.72 -58.99
CA TYR A 401 -51.95 -35.11 -58.66
C TYR A 401 -52.51 -35.28 -57.25
N LEU A 402 -51.93 -34.57 -56.26
CA LEU A 402 -52.44 -34.61 -54.88
C LEU A 402 -53.89 -34.13 -54.81
N ASN A 403 -54.25 -33.06 -55.54
CA ASN A 403 -55.61 -32.52 -55.53
C ASN A 403 -56.64 -33.52 -56.10
N GLU A 404 -56.29 -34.26 -57.17
CA GLU A 404 -57.14 -35.32 -57.72
C GLU A 404 -57.21 -36.55 -56.79
N SER A 405 -56.08 -36.98 -56.24
CA SER A 405 -55.97 -38.17 -55.37
C SER A 405 -56.64 -37.98 -54.00
N MET A 406 -56.81 -36.74 -53.53
CA MET A 406 -57.51 -36.45 -52.26
C MET A 406 -59.03 -36.70 -52.31
N LEU A 407 -59.65 -36.75 -53.50
CA LEU A 407 -61.11 -36.90 -53.67
C LEU A 407 -61.60 -38.36 -53.68
N GLY A 408 -60.69 -39.34 -53.58
CA GLY A 408 -61.05 -40.77 -53.51
C GLY A 408 -59.90 -41.75 -53.76
N GLY A 409 -58.65 -41.29 -53.79
CA GLY A 409 -57.45 -42.08 -54.07
C GLY A 409 -56.55 -42.32 -52.86
N GLY A 410 -55.32 -42.76 -53.13
CA GLY A 410 -54.35 -43.21 -52.12
C GLY A 410 -53.83 -42.15 -51.14
N MET A 411 -54.10 -40.85 -51.40
CA MET A 411 -53.68 -39.73 -50.56
C MET A 411 -54.85 -39.02 -49.82
N SER A 412 -55.99 -39.69 -49.69
CA SER A 412 -57.20 -39.15 -49.02
C SER A 412 -56.97 -38.72 -47.55
N CYS A 413 -56.00 -39.32 -46.85
CA CYS A 413 -55.64 -38.95 -45.48
C CYS A 413 -55.05 -37.54 -45.35
N LEU A 414 -54.45 -36.99 -46.43
CA LEU A 414 -53.93 -35.62 -46.43
C LEU A 414 -55.03 -34.58 -46.21
N ARG A 415 -56.30 -34.90 -46.52
CA ARG A 415 -57.44 -34.00 -46.26
C ARG A 415 -57.73 -33.81 -44.78
N LEU A 416 -57.34 -34.79 -43.96
CA LEU A 416 -57.41 -34.71 -42.50
C LEU A 416 -56.14 -34.09 -41.91
N SER A 417 -55.08 -33.97 -42.70
CA SER A 417 -53.89 -33.21 -42.33
C SER A 417 -54.14 -31.73 -42.58
N TRP A 418 -53.69 -30.86 -41.67
CA TRP A 418 -53.81 -29.40 -41.78
C TRP A 418 -52.84 -28.79 -42.80
N LEU A 419 -52.45 -29.56 -43.83
CA LEU A 419 -51.49 -29.19 -44.85
C LEU A 419 -52.19 -29.07 -46.19
N SER A 420 -51.92 -27.98 -46.89
CA SER A 420 -52.30 -27.85 -48.29
C SER A 420 -51.43 -28.74 -49.19
N PRO A 421 -51.94 -29.20 -50.35
CA PRO A 421 -51.16 -29.97 -51.32
C PRO A 421 -49.85 -29.29 -51.73
N SER A 422 -49.85 -27.96 -51.84
CA SER A 422 -48.66 -27.16 -52.15
C SER A 422 -47.65 -27.15 -51.00
N GLU A 423 -48.11 -27.07 -49.75
CA GLU A 423 -47.24 -27.20 -48.57
C GLU A 423 -46.66 -28.61 -48.47
N CYS A 424 -47.43 -29.66 -48.75
CA CYS A 424 -46.93 -31.04 -48.80
C CYS A 424 -45.85 -31.22 -49.88
N PHE A 425 -46.06 -30.69 -51.08
CA PHE A 425 -45.07 -30.73 -52.15
C PHE A 425 -43.79 -30.00 -51.76
N TYR A 426 -43.92 -28.79 -51.20
CA TYR A 426 -42.79 -28.01 -50.73
C TYR A 426 -42.01 -28.75 -49.65
N LEU A 427 -42.69 -29.29 -48.63
CA LEU A 427 -42.07 -30.04 -47.54
C LEU A 427 -41.41 -31.33 -48.02
N ALA A 428 -42.02 -32.05 -48.97
CA ALA A 428 -41.44 -33.27 -49.54
C ALA A 428 -40.10 -33.00 -50.26
N SER A 429 -39.94 -31.82 -50.86
CA SER A 429 -38.71 -31.39 -51.54
C SER A 429 -37.70 -30.65 -50.64
N ALA A 430 -38.13 -30.20 -49.46
CA ALA A 430 -37.32 -29.33 -48.61
C ALA A 430 -36.30 -30.10 -47.75
N PRO A 431 -35.15 -29.50 -47.39
CA PRO A 431 -34.20 -30.09 -46.45
C PRO A 431 -34.82 -30.31 -45.06
N LEU A 432 -34.28 -31.28 -44.31
CA LEU A 432 -34.71 -31.63 -42.95
C LEU A 432 -34.82 -30.42 -42.00
N ILE A 433 -33.96 -29.41 -42.14
CA ILE A 433 -34.02 -28.20 -41.30
C ILE A 433 -35.28 -27.37 -41.55
N ILE A 434 -35.74 -27.29 -42.81
CA ILE A 434 -36.96 -26.59 -43.19
C ILE A 434 -38.17 -27.42 -42.78
N GLN A 435 -38.12 -28.74 -42.94
CA GLN A 435 -39.16 -29.64 -42.45
C GLN A 435 -39.32 -29.55 -40.92
N TRP A 436 -38.21 -29.47 -40.18
CA TRP A 436 -38.22 -29.28 -38.73
C TRP A 436 -38.82 -27.94 -38.32
N LEU A 437 -38.48 -26.84 -39.03
CA LEU A 437 -39.11 -25.54 -38.81
C LEU A 437 -40.61 -25.56 -39.09
N ALA A 438 -41.02 -26.20 -40.19
CA ALA A 438 -42.43 -26.34 -40.54
C ALA A 438 -43.18 -27.15 -39.49
N GLN A 439 -42.58 -28.21 -38.94
CA GLN A 439 -43.15 -28.96 -37.82
C GLN A 439 -43.39 -28.06 -36.59
N GLN A 440 -42.43 -27.19 -36.24
CA GLN A 440 -42.60 -26.23 -35.13
C GLN A 440 -43.71 -25.20 -35.40
N ILE A 441 -43.85 -24.74 -36.65
CA ILE A 441 -44.92 -23.81 -37.03
C ILE A 441 -46.29 -24.50 -36.99
N LEU A 442 -46.39 -25.76 -37.42
CA LEU A 442 -47.62 -26.53 -37.41
C LEU A 442 -48.07 -26.89 -35.98
N THR A 443 -47.14 -27.21 -35.07
CA THR A 443 -47.46 -27.42 -33.66
C THR A 443 -47.96 -26.12 -32.99
N LEU A 444 -47.38 -24.97 -33.32
CA LEU A 444 -47.85 -23.66 -32.84
C LEU A 444 -49.23 -23.29 -33.40
N ARG A 445 -49.52 -23.58 -34.67
CA ARG A 445 -50.86 -23.43 -35.25
C ARG A 445 -51.88 -24.30 -34.51
N HIS A 446 -51.52 -25.54 -34.19
CA HIS A 446 -52.39 -26.45 -33.44
C HIS A 446 -52.65 -25.98 -32.00
N SER A 447 -51.66 -25.37 -31.34
CA SER A 447 -51.82 -24.84 -29.98
C SER A 447 -52.57 -23.50 -29.91
N ALA A 448 -52.64 -22.74 -31.00
CA ALA A 448 -53.36 -21.45 -31.05
C ALA A 448 -54.85 -21.61 -31.41
N LEU A 449 -55.25 -22.78 -31.91
CA LEU A 449 -56.63 -23.14 -32.26
C LEU A 449 -57.36 -23.85 -31.10
N HIS A 450 -56.63 -24.31 -30.08
CA HIS A 450 -57.15 -24.76 -28.79
C HIS A 450 -57.04 -23.64 -27.76
#